data_AF-A0A965CV74-F1
#
_entry.id   AF-A0A965CV74-F1
#
_cell.length_a   1.000
_cell.length_b   1.000
_cell.length_c   1.000
_cell.angle_alpha   90.00
_cell.angle_beta   90.00
_cell.angle_gamma   90.00
#
_symmetry.space_group_name_H-M   'P 1'
#
loop_
_entity.id
_entity.type
_entity.pdbx_description
1 polymer ?
#
loop_
_entity_poly.entity_id
_entity_poly.type
_entity_poly.pdbx_seq_one_letter_code
_entity_poly.pdbx_strand_id
1 'polypeptide(L)'
;PGFVAKKTVLTTITVTDLAPTGINLYTSTDTVTAQAARVIYGAVTDSAVASPAGTAETPTFAAYIFPVVTTLGSYAGDSQTAGGTNFCTSQASGACQVQVSVSGPGTVGLGNLATAASNRGKSKALNVSNGGASFDSFTDTVVVFADGSAGTATITFTMGSVALGSKTVTFAGTAATITAYYVDTVISKSASAQTAVKALVKDAAGNKLTTGTVYAYSSDTAVISDSPVACTYSTTYAMHACAITTADTGTASITIRNKATVSTSTIASDALSFTVRGTLVKSVTASFDKTSYAPGEKAVLTVNAKDVLGNTIDGAITNAFVITQDKSFSTSATRSADFTPYLATGSETTVVYMPSAGGTLTLTIAGGTGAWKDMAAVTVTANVVDATKDAADAATDAALEATDAAYAAQDAAQLAAEAADAATAAAEAATAAVEDLATQVASLFADLQ
;
A
#
# COMPACT_ATOMS: atom_id res chain seq x y z
N PRO A 1 107.02 34.52 13.19
CA PRO A 1 105.60 34.26 13.54
C PRO A 1 104.81 33.88 12.28
N GLY A 2 104.10 32.75 12.33
CA GLY A 2 103.76 31.89 11.19
C GLY A 2 102.87 32.46 10.08
N PHE A 3 103.17 32.06 8.84
CA PHE A 3 102.19 32.03 7.75
C PHE A 3 101.31 30.78 7.94
N VAL A 4 100.01 30.96 8.19
CA VAL A 4 99.05 29.86 8.22
C VAL A 4 98.48 29.70 6.81
N ALA A 5 98.84 28.61 6.13
CA ALA A 5 98.19 28.26 4.86
C ALA A 5 96.73 27.87 5.13
N LYS A 6 95.77 28.69 4.72
CA LYS A 6 94.36 28.31 4.70
C LYS A 6 94.15 27.31 3.57
N LYS A 7 94.00 26.03 3.93
CA LYS A 7 93.62 24.97 3.00
C LYS A 7 92.11 25.05 2.79
N THR A 8 91.68 25.55 1.63
CA THR A 8 90.26 25.52 1.25
C THR A 8 89.92 24.11 0.77
N VAL A 9 89.03 23.41 1.47
CA VAL A 9 88.46 22.13 1.02
C VAL A 9 87.12 22.46 0.38
N LEU A 10 86.97 22.11 -0.91
CA LEU A 10 85.70 22.21 -1.61
C LEU A 10 84.90 20.93 -1.32
N THR A 11 83.95 20.99 -0.39
CA THR A 11 83.02 19.89 -0.15
C THR A 11 81.84 20.04 -1.11
N THR A 12 81.72 19.12 -2.07
CA THR A 12 80.50 19.02 -2.88
C THR A 12 79.51 18.16 -2.09
N ILE A 13 78.41 18.75 -1.64
CA ILE A 13 77.28 18.01 -1.08
C ILE A 13 76.31 17.78 -2.22
N THR A 14 76.20 16.54 -2.68
CA THR A 14 75.10 16.14 -3.56
C THR A 14 73.89 15.88 -2.67
N VAL A 15 72.92 16.80 -2.70
CA VAL A 15 71.60 16.53 -2.12
C VAL A 15 70.81 15.82 -3.21
N THR A 16 70.46 14.56 -2.98
CA THR A 16 69.48 13.87 -3.84
C THR A 16 68.11 14.40 -3.47
N ASP A 17 67.35 14.90 -4.45
CA ASP A 17 65.96 15.31 -4.21
C ASP A 17 65.18 14.15 -3.58
N LEU A 18 64.44 14.44 -2.51
CA LEU A 18 63.55 13.46 -1.86
C LEU A 18 62.51 13.00 -2.88
N ALA A 19 62.53 11.74 -3.33
CA ALA A 19 61.50 11.27 -4.25
C ALA A 19 60.15 11.10 -3.52
N PRO A 20 59.02 11.54 -4.10
CA PRO A 20 57.71 11.25 -3.53
C PRO A 20 57.45 9.74 -3.57
N THR A 21 56.83 9.23 -2.51
CA THR A 21 56.56 7.79 -2.35
C THR A 21 55.06 7.47 -2.33
N GLY A 22 54.20 8.49 -2.32
CA GLY A 22 52.76 8.29 -2.28
C GLY A 22 51.96 9.57 -2.57
N ILE A 23 50.64 9.41 -2.64
CA ILE A 23 49.69 10.50 -2.83
C ILE A 23 48.39 10.21 -2.08
N ASN A 24 47.90 11.20 -1.34
CA ASN A 24 46.56 11.16 -0.79
C ASN A 24 45.59 11.74 -1.84
N LEU A 25 44.52 11.01 -2.12
CA LEU A 25 43.52 11.36 -3.12
C LEU A 25 42.18 11.56 -2.42
N TYR A 26 41.74 12.82 -2.35
CA TYR A 26 40.46 13.20 -1.76
C TYR A 26 39.44 13.38 -2.87
N THR A 27 38.44 12.49 -2.97
CA THR A 27 37.43 12.54 -4.02
C THR A 27 36.03 12.78 -3.46
N SER A 28 35.27 13.63 -4.17
CA SER A 28 33.87 13.91 -3.87
C SER A 28 33.15 14.43 -5.11
N THR A 29 31.82 14.32 -5.10
CA THR A 29 30.95 14.96 -6.09
C THR A 29 30.79 16.46 -5.86
N ASP A 30 31.22 16.97 -4.70
CA ASP A 30 31.19 18.37 -4.34
C ASP A 30 32.60 18.93 -4.10
N THR A 31 32.90 20.12 -4.65
CA THR A 31 34.22 20.74 -4.54
C THR A 31 34.59 21.04 -3.09
N VAL A 32 33.63 21.53 -2.30
CA VAL A 32 33.88 22.00 -0.92
C VAL A 32 34.25 20.81 -0.05
N THR A 33 33.52 19.71 -0.18
CA THR A 33 33.75 18.47 0.57
C THR A 33 35.12 17.87 0.24
N ALA A 34 35.47 17.76 -1.04
CA ALA A 34 36.78 17.22 -1.42
C ALA A 34 37.95 18.11 -0.94
N GLN A 35 37.80 19.43 -1.01
CA GLN A 35 38.81 20.39 -0.57
C GLN A 35 38.91 20.49 0.96
N ALA A 36 37.79 20.43 1.69
CA ALA A 36 37.78 20.39 3.15
C ALA A 36 38.48 19.13 3.69
N ALA A 37 38.30 17.99 3.03
CA ALA A 37 38.99 16.75 3.38
C ALA A 37 40.51 16.86 3.22
N ARG A 38 40.99 17.57 2.18
CA ARG A 38 42.41 17.91 1.99
C ARG A 38 42.97 18.73 3.15
N VAL A 39 42.20 19.68 3.68
CA VAL A 39 42.67 20.63 4.71
C VAL A 39 42.60 20.06 6.13
N ILE A 40 41.53 19.34 6.46
CA ILE A 40 41.19 19.02 7.86
C ILE A 40 41.69 17.64 8.29
N TYR A 41 41.58 16.61 7.43
CA TYR A 41 41.55 15.24 7.95
C TYR A 41 42.81 14.40 7.77
N GLY A 42 43.71 14.68 6.81
CA GLY A 42 44.99 13.95 6.64
C GLY A 42 44.89 12.43 6.35
N ALA A 43 43.81 11.77 6.75
CA ALA A 43 43.53 10.35 6.66
C ALA A 43 42.10 10.12 6.14
N VAL A 44 42.05 9.80 4.84
CA VAL A 44 41.15 8.82 4.20
C VAL A 44 39.65 8.87 4.52
N THR A 45 38.98 9.98 4.24
CA THR A 45 37.52 9.98 3.96
C THR A 45 37.32 10.16 2.47
N ASP A 46 37.39 9.06 1.72
CA ASP A 46 37.10 9.08 0.28
C ASP A 46 35.69 8.59 -0.02
N SER A 47 34.99 9.28 -0.89
CA SER A 47 33.65 8.86 -1.33
C SER A 47 33.78 7.86 -2.48
N ALA A 48 33.04 6.75 -2.43
CA ALA A 48 32.88 5.92 -3.61
C ALA A 48 32.09 6.72 -4.67
N VAL A 49 32.71 7.01 -5.82
CA VAL A 49 32.09 7.79 -6.89
C VAL A 49 31.50 6.86 -7.94
N ALA A 50 30.18 6.97 -8.12
CA ALA A 50 29.47 6.39 -9.26
C ALA A 50 28.68 7.50 -9.96
N SER A 51 28.77 7.56 -11.29
CA SER A 51 28.10 8.57 -12.11
C SER A 51 27.52 7.95 -13.39
N PRO A 52 26.62 8.63 -14.09
CA PRO A 52 26.13 8.16 -15.38
C PRO A 52 27.26 8.22 -16.42
N ALA A 53 27.28 7.28 -17.37
CA ALA A 53 28.19 7.34 -18.52
C ALA A 53 27.99 8.60 -19.38
N GLY A 54 26.82 9.25 -19.30
CA GLY A 54 26.51 10.47 -20.04
C GLY A 54 26.49 10.22 -21.55
N THR A 55 26.89 11.22 -22.34
CA THR A 55 27.10 11.07 -23.78
C THR A 55 28.46 11.62 -24.16
N ALA A 56 29.04 11.12 -25.26
CA ALA A 56 30.31 11.62 -25.76
C ALA A 56 30.22 13.09 -26.22
N GLU A 57 29.04 13.53 -26.69
CA GLU A 57 28.79 14.89 -27.17
C GLU A 57 28.65 15.91 -26.04
N THR A 58 28.06 15.50 -24.91
CA THR A 58 27.91 16.33 -23.71
C THR A 58 28.51 15.62 -22.49
N PRO A 59 29.85 15.53 -22.42
CA PRO A 59 30.51 14.78 -21.36
C PRO A 59 30.29 15.46 -19.99
N THR A 60 29.61 14.75 -19.10
CA THR A 60 29.09 15.28 -17.82
C THR A 60 30.12 15.20 -16.71
N PHE A 61 30.08 16.15 -15.78
CA PHE A 61 30.87 16.11 -14.56
C PHE A 61 30.55 14.87 -13.71
N ALA A 62 31.57 14.24 -13.14
CA ALA A 62 31.45 13.05 -12.30
C ALA A 62 31.98 13.27 -10.88
N ALA A 63 33.18 13.84 -10.73
CA ALA A 63 33.79 14.08 -9.42
C ALA A 63 34.95 15.08 -9.50
N TYR A 64 35.29 15.65 -8.33
CA TYR A 64 36.55 16.32 -8.07
C TYR A 64 37.51 15.38 -7.36
N ILE A 65 38.79 15.45 -7.71
CA ILE A 65 39.89 14.78 -7.03
C ILE A 65 40.93 15.84 -6.68
N PHE A 66 41.23 15.96 -5.39
CA PHE A 66 42.31 16.77 -4.87
C PHE A 66 43.48 15.87 -4.46
N PRO A 67 44.59 15.90 -5.21
CA PRO A 67 45.79 15.16 -4.86
C PRO A 67 46.67 15.93 -3.88
N VAL A 68 47.24 15.23 -2.90
CA VAL A 68 48.30 15.73 -2.01
C VAL A 68 49.45 14.75 -2.05
N VAL A 69 50.58 15.17 -2.63
CA VAL A 69 51.77 14.31 -2.77
C VAL A 69 52.50 14.20 -1.43
N THR A 70 52.91 12.98 -1.07
CA THR A 70 53.63 12.67 0.17
C THR A 70 55.00 12.04 -0.11
N THR A 71 55.98 12.34 0.75
CA THR A 71 57.34 11.76 0.73
C THR A 71 57.50 10.90 1.99
N LEU A 72 57.98 9.66 1.86
CA LEU A 72 58.26 8.68 2.94
C LEU A 72 57.37 8.82 4.19
N GLY A 73 56.18 8.20 4.16
CA GLY A 73 55.48 7.79 5.38
C GLY A 73 55.13 8.91 6.37
N SER A 74 54.58 10.04 5.90
CA SER A 74 53.96 11.04 6.78
C SER A 74 52.70 10.45 7.47
N TYR A 75 52.92 9.58 8.45
CA TYR A 75 52.00 9.34 9.55
C TYR A 75 51.92 10.62 10.40
N ALA A 76 50.79 10.77 11.09
CA ALA A 76 50.52 11.87 12.01
C ALA A 76 51.74 12.18 12.90
N GLY A 77 52.31 13.37 12.74
CA GLY A 77 53.45 13.85 13.55
C GLY A 77 54.66 14.36 12.76
N ASP A 78 54.67 14.25 11.43
CA ASP A 78 55.76 14.79 10.63
C ASP A 78 55.72 16.34 10.64
N SER A 79 56.49 16.92 11.56
CA SER A 79 56.74 18.36 11.66
C SER A 79 57.65 18.81 10.53
N GLN A 80 57.12 18.90 9.31
CA GLN A 80 57.41 20.08 8.49
C GLN A 80 56.65 21.28 9.04
N THR A 81 56.97 21.60 10.29
CA THR A 81 56.66 22.86 10.96
C THR A 81 57.78 23.82 10.59
N ALA A 82 57.80 24.24 9.33
CA ALA A 82 58.47 25.45 8.91
C ALA A 82 57.55 26.10 7.88
N GLY A 83 57.07 27.31 8.17
CA GLY A 83 56.19 28.08 7.29
C GLY A 83 56.86 28.54 6.00
N GLY A 84 57.30 27.60 5.17
CA GLY A 84 57.93 27.85 3.88
C GLY A 84 57.69 26.69 2.94
N THR A 85 56.92 26.95 1.88
CA THR A 85 57.02 26.31 0.55
C THR A 85 57.32 24.80 0.52
N ASN A 86 56.25 24.04 0.27
CA ASN A 86 56.18 22.64 -0.16
C ASN A 86 57.36 22.10 -0.97
N PHE A 87 57.53 20.78 -0.90
CA PHE A 87 58.36 19.93 -1.77
C PHE A 87 58.36 20.32 -3.27
N CYS A 88 57.24 20.85 -3.78
CA CYS A 88 57.07 21.22 -5.19
C CYS A 88 57.30 22.70 -5.52
N THR A 89 57.34 23.58 -4.51
CA THR A 89 57.64 25.00 -4.69
C THR A 89 59.14 25.30 -4.59
N SER A 90 59.92 24.39 -4.01
CA SER A 90 61.39 24.46 -3.95
C SER A 90 62.08 23.85 -5.19
N GLN A 91 61.35 23.09 -6.02
CA GLN A 91 61.86 22.57 -7.29
C GLN A 91 61.48 23.47 -8.48
N ALA A 92 62.26 23.43 -9.56
CA ALA A 92 62.01 24.22 -10.77
C ALA A 92 60.61 23.96 -11.35
N SER A 93 60.01 24.97 -12.00
CA SER A 93 58.73 24.82 -12.71
C SER A 93 58.77 23.59 -13.64
N GLY A 94 57.84 22.65 -13.45
CA GLY A 94 57.79 21.38 -14.18
C GLY A 94 58.41 20.16 -13.47
N ALA A 95 59.11 20.34 -12.34
CA ALA A 95 59.73 19.23 -11.60
C ALA A 95 58.73 18.40 -10.78
N CYS A 96 57.62 19.00 -10.33
CA CYS A 96 56.51 18.31 -9.65
C CYS A 96 55.30 18.10 -10.57
N GLN A 97 55.56 17.59 -11.76
CA GLN A 97 54.51 17.25 -12.70
C GLN A 97 53.99 15.84 -12.39
N VAL A 98 52.78 15.77 -11.83
CA VAL A 98 52.06 14.50 -11.66
C VAL A 98 51.27 14.23 -12.93
N GLN A 99 51.60 13.12 -13.58
CA GLN A 99 50.84 12.61 -14.71
C GLN A 99 49.61 11.89 -14.21
N VAL A 100 48.46 12.48 -14.50
CA VAL A 100 47.14 11.89 -14.29
C VAL A 100 46.76 11.16 -15.58
N SER A 101 46.46 9.88 -15.49
CA SER A 101 46.05 9.06 -16.63
C SER A 101 44.78 8.30 -16.31
N VAL A 102 43.91 8.15 -17.29
CA VAL A 102 42.65 7.42 -17.18
C VAL A 102 42.73 6.15 -18.02
N SER A 103 42.62 5.01 -17.36
CA SER A 103 42.37 3.73 -18.01
C SER A 103 40.89 3.39 -17.91
N GLY A 104 40.27 2.96 -19.02
CA GLY A 104 38.83 2.73 -19.09
C GLY A 104 38.02 3.98 -19.50
N PRO A 105 36.73 4.04 -19.15
CA PRO A 105 35.83 5.14 -19.50
C PRO A 105 36.19 6.48 -18.85
N GLY A 106 35.63 7.57 -19.36
CA GLY A 106 35.79 8.92 -18.82
C GLY A 106 37.07 9.66 -19.20
N THR A 107 37.13 10.94 -18.88
CA THR A 107 38.28 11.82 -19.11
C THR A 107 38.54 12.67 -17.86
N VAL A 108 39.71 13.28 -17.78
CA VAL A 108 40.05 14.24 -16.73
C VAL A 108 40.40 15.60 -17.33
N GLY A 109 39.97 16.66 -16.65
CA GLY A 109 40.40 18.04 -16.87
C GLY A 109 41.03 18.61 -15.61
N LEU A 110 41.73 19.73 -15.74
CA LEU A 110 42.40 20.40 -14.63
C LEU A 110 41.83 21.80 -14.40
N GLY A 111 41.78 22.23 -13.15
CA GLY A 111 41.26 23.55 -12.79
C GLY A 111 39.88 23.51 -12.14
N ASN A 112 39.20 24.66 -12.14
CA ASN A 112 37.78 24.71 -11.84
C ASN A 112 36.96 23.98 -12.91
N LEU A 113 35.68 23.73 -12.64
CA LEU A 113 34.81 22.96 -13.53
C LEU A 113 34.76 23.49 -14.97
N ALA A 114 34.66 24.81 -15.16
CA ALA A 114 34.55 25.43 -16.47
C ALA A 114 35.85 25.29 -17.29
N THR A 115 36.99 25.54 -16.66
CA THR A 115 38.31 25.37 -17.29
C THR A 115 38.58 23.89 -17.59
N ALA A 116 38.32 23.01 -16.62
CA ALA A 116 38.51 21.58 -16.77
C ALA A 116 37.64 20.99 -17.88
N ALA A 117 36.42 21.49 -18.03
CA ALA A 117 35.51 21.09 -19.08
C ALA A 117 36.05 21.40 -20.50
N SER A 118 36.85 22.46 -20.63
CA SER A 118 37.41 22.91 -21.92
C SER A 118 38.77 22.29 -22.24
N ASN A 119 39.42 21.65 -21.25
CA ASN A 119 40.78 21.12 -21.39
C ASN A 119 40.90 19.62 -21.08
N ARG A 120 39.80 18.85 -21.16
CA ARG A 120 39.76 17.42 -20.78
C ARG A 120 40.57 16.49 -21.69
N GLY A 121 40.88 15.29 -21.21
CA GLY A 121 41.55 14.23 -21.98
C GLY A 121 41.81 12.97 -21.16
N LYS A 122 42.35 11.91 -21.79
CA LYS A 122 42.73 10.66 -21.11
C LYS A 122 44.01 10.79 -20.28
N SER A 123 44.79 11.85 -20.49
CA SER A 123 45.94 12.16 -19.64
C SER A 123 46.13 13.68 -19.52
N LYS A 124 46.54 14.13 -18.33
CA LYS A 124 46.89 15.51 -18.04
C LYS A 124 48.08 15.58 -17.10
N ALA A 125 48.95 16.55 -17.38
CA ALA A 125 50.06 16.95 -16.54
C ALA A 125 49.57 17.94 -15.49
N LEU A 126 49.46 17.48 -14.25
CA LEU A 126 49.07 18.30 -13.12
C LEU A 126 50.31 18.85 -12.41
N ASN A 127 50.35 20.17 -12.25
CA ASN A 127 51.29 20.80 -11.33
C ASN A 127 50.67 20.77 -9.93
N VAL A 128 51.19 19.90 -9.06
CA VAL A 128 50.69 19.83 -7.68
C VAL A 128 51.43 20.85 -6.83
N SER A 129 50.67 21.75 -6.20
CA SER A 129 51.16 22.64 -5.16
C SER A 129 50.53 22.23 -3.83
N ASN A 130 51.32 21.68 -2.89
CA ASN A 130 50.82 21.38 -1.54
C ASN A 130 50.56 22.66 -0.70
N GLY A 131 50.40 23.83 -1.34
CA GLY A 131 50.28 25.13 -0.69
C GLY A 131 49.04 25.14 0.16
N GLY A 132 49.20 25.46 1.44
CA GLY A 132 48.10 25.54 2.40
C GLY A 132 47.20 26.76 2.24
N ALA A 133 47.16 27.41 1.06
CA ALA A 133 46.47 28.69 0.91
C ALA A 133 45.26 28.62 -0.05
N SER A 134 44.12 29.08 0.51
CA SER A 134 42.93 29.64 -0.14
C SER A 134 41.98 28.69 -0.87
N PHE A 135 40.70 28.76 -0.50
CA PHE A 135 39.54 28.11 -1.16
C PHE A 135 39.37 28.45 -2.66
N ASP A 136 40.22 29.31 -3.22
CA ASP A 136 39.98 30.03 -4.46
C ASP A 136 40.88 29.59 -5.63
N SER A 137 41.97 28.84 -5.38
CA SER A 137 42.89 28.40 -6.44
C SER A 137 42.68 26.92 -6.79
N PHE A 138 41.74 26.66 -7.71
CA PHE A 138 41.44 25.31 -8.25
C PHE A 138 42.52 24.71 -9.16
N THR A 139 43.74 25.27 -9.19
CA THR A 139 44.76 24.92 -10.19
C THR A 139 45.35 23.52 -10.03
N ASP A 140 45.30 22.96 -8.81
CA ASP A 140 45.73 21.59 -8.48
C ASP A 140 44.56 20.59 -8.46
N THR A 141 43.37 21.01 -8.89
CA THR A 141 42.15 20.18 -8.90
C THR A 141 42.07 19.35 -10.18
N VAL A 142 41.82 18.05 -10.04
CA VAL A 142 41.44 17.17 -11.14
C VAL A 142 39.93 17.04 -11.15
N VAL A 143 39.32 17.26 -12.31
CA VAL A 143 37.89 17.09 -12.53
C VAL A 143 37.67 15.92 -13.45
N VAL A 144 36.87 14.95 -13.00
CA VAL A 144 36.54 13.74 -13.76
C VAL A 144 35.25 13.97 -14.53
N PHE A 145 35.24 13.56 -15.80
CA PHE A 145 34.09 13.64 -16.68
C PHE A 145 33.76 12.29 -17.29
N ALA A 146 32.47 12.00 -17.44
CA ALA A 146 32.00 10.86 -18.22
C ALA A 146 32.18 11.13 -19.72
N ASP A 147 32.50 10.12 -20.53
CA ASP A 147 32.78 10.25 -21.98
C ASP A 147 31.76 9.49 -22.86
N GLY A 148 30.61 9.11 -22.30
CA GLY A 148 29.59 8.29 -22.96
C GLY A 148 29.81 6.78 -22.79
N SER A 149 30.97 6.34 -22.30
CA SER A 149 31.26 4.91 -22.12
C SER A 149 31.00 4.45 -20.69
N ALA A 150 30.44 3.24 -20.56
CA ALA A 150 30.18 2.60 -19.26
C ALA A 150 31.38 1.77 -18.78
N GLY A 151 31.46 1.55 -17.47
CA GLY A 151 32.47 0.72 -16.81
C GLY A 151 33.25 1.47 -15.73
N THR A 152 34.26 0.82 -15.16
CA THR A 152 35.12 1.40 -14.12
C THR A 152 36.34 2.07 -14.75
N ALA A 153 36.47 3.36 -14.50
CA ALA A 153 37.65 4.14 -14.83
C ALA A 153 38.67 4.07 -13.69
N THR A 154 39.93 3.78 -14.02
CA THR A 154 41.04 3.85 -13.08
C THR A 154 41.88 5.08 -13.41
N ILE A 155 41.88 6.04 -12.50
CA ILE A 155 42.61 7.30 -12.59
C ILE A 155 43.91 7.14 -11.82
N THR A 156 45.02 7.04 -12.53
CA THR A 156 46.34 6.77 -11.97
C THR A 156 47.18 8.02 -11.95
N PHE A 157 47.84 8.27 -10.81
CA PHE A 157 48.73 9.39 -10.58
C PHE A 157 50.17 8.87 -10.54
N THR A 158 51.00 9.36 -11.45
CA THR A 158 52.41 8.96 -11.60
C THR A 158 53.32 10.18 -11.62
N MET A 159 54.55 10.02 -11.15
CA MET A 159 55.61 11.02 -11.32
C MET A 159 56.84 10.32 -11.88
N GLY A 160 57.21 10.65 -13.11
CA GLY A 160 58.18 9.86 -13.87
C GLY A 160 57.71 8.41 -14.02
N SER A 161 58.53 7.44 -13.60
CA SER A 161 58.20 6.01 -13.60
C SER A 161 57.56 5.52 -12.30
N VAL A 162 57.35 6.39 -11.30
CA VAL A 162 56.82 6.01 -9.98
C VAL A 162 55.30 6.17 -9.95
N ALA A 163 54.59 5.09 -9.63
CA ALA A 163 53.15 5.14 -9.35
C ALA A 163 52.91 5.62 -7.92
N LEU A 164 52.22 6.76 -7.78
CA LEU A 164 51.97 7.37 -6.47
C LEU A 164 50.66 6.86 -5.85
N GLY A 165 49.67 6.59 -6.69
CA GLY A 165 48.36 6.09 -6.26
C GLY A 165 47.35 6.09 -7.41
N SER A 166 46.19 5.50 -7.15
CA SER A 166 45.09 5.50 -8.12
C SER A 166 43.74 5.64 -7.42
N LYS A 167 42.74 6.08 -8.18
CA LYS A 167 41.34 6.12 -7.76
C LYS A 167 40.42 5.59 -8.85
N THR A 168 39.31 5.01 -8.41
CA THR A 168 38.32 4.43 -9.33
C THR A 168 37.05 5.25 -9.33
N VAL A 169 36.51 5.47 -10.52
CA VAL A 169 35.20 6.10 -10.74
C VAL A 169 34.40 5.16 -11.62
N THR A 170 33.19 4.80 -11.20
CA THR A 170 32.34 3.90 -12.00
C THR A 170 31.32 4.71 -12.80
N PHE A 171 31.29 4.49 -14.11
CA PHE A 171 30.34 5.08 -15.04
C PHE A 171 29.26 4.05 -15.38
N ALA A 172 28.06 4.23 -14.85
CA ALA A 172 26.94 3.32 -15.12
C ALA A 172 26.39 3.55 -16.54
N GLY A 173 26.23 2.47 -17.29
CA GLY A 173 25.66 2.48 -18.64
C GLY A 173 24.14 2.59 -18.64
N THR A 174 23.55 2.36 -19.82
CA THR A 174 22.09 2.25 -19.95
C THR A 174 21.56 1.09 -19.10
N ALA A 175 20.37 1.26 -18.53
CA ALA A 175 19.69 0.19 -17.81
C ALA A 175 19.64 -1.08 -18.68
N ALA A 176 19.92 -2.23 -18.09
CA ALA A 176 19.86 -3.55 -18.72
C ALA A 176 18.98 -4.52 -17.94
N THR A 177 18.97 -4.42 -16.61
CA THR A 177 18.13 -5.26 -15.73
C THR A 177 17.40 -4.41 -14.71
N ILE A 178 16.16 -4.80 -14.41
CA ILE A 178 15.32 -4.19 -13.39
C ILE A 178 14.80 -5.31 -12.49
N THR A 179 15.18 -5.29 -11.21
CA THR A 179 14.63 -6.19 -10.21
C THR A 179 13.71 -5.39 -9.29
N ALA A 180 12.43 -5.73 -9.28
CA ALA A 180 11.45 -5.06 -8.44
C ALA A 180 11.38 -5.73 -7.05
N TYR A 181 11.14 -4.92 -6.02
CA TYR A 181 11.02 -5.32 -4.63
C TYR A 181 9.81 -4.64 -4.01
N TYR A 182 9.25 -5.29 -3.00
CA TYR A 182 8.13 -4.76 -2.24
C TYR A 182 8.32 -5.03 -0.74
N VAL A 183 7.59 -4.27 0.08
CA VAL A 183 7.59 -4.47 1.54
C VAL A 183 6.50 -5.46 1.95
N ASP A 184 5.30 -5.33 1.40
CA ASP A 184 4.17 -6.23 1.63
C ASP A 184 3.39 -6.41 0.32
N THR A 185 2.80 -7.58 0.12
CA THR A 185 1.86 -7.86 -0.98
C THR A 185 0.42 -7.49 -0.64
N VAL A 186 0.09 -7.34 0.65
CA VAL A 186 -1.25 -6.94 1.11
C VAL A 186 -1.19 -5.50 1.61
N ILE A 187 -1.91 -4.60 0.96
CA ILE A 187 -1.87 -3.15 1.26
C ILE A 187 -3.28 -2.61 1.44
N SER A 188 -3.46 -1.69 2.39
CA SER A 188 -4.77 -1.03 2.58
C SER A 188 -4.94 0.16 1.66
N LYS A 189 -6.19 0.53 1.36
CA LYS A 189 -6.55 1.75 0.62
C LYS A 189 -6.10 3.04 1.32
N SER A 190 -6.01 3.01 2.66
CA SER A 190 -5.58 4.14 3.50
C SER A 190 -4.07 4.14 3.79
N ALA A 191 -3.38 3.02 3.57
CA ALA A 191 -1.94 3.00 3.58
C ALA A 191 -1.46 3.82 2.38
N SER A 192 -0.82 4.94 2.69
CA SER A 192 0.06 5.63 1.75
C SER A 192 1.08 4.62 1.23
N ALA A 193 0.81 3.98 0.09
CA ALA A 193 1.74 3.07 -0.57
C ALA A 193 2.92 3.84 -1.22
N GLN A 194 3.26 4.99 -0.64
CA GLN A 194 4.19 6.01 -1.10
C GLN A 194 5.65 5.51 -1.22
N THR A 195 5.96 4.29 -0.75
CA THR A 195 7.27 3.62 -0.98
C THR A 195 7.16 2.09 -1.07
N ALA A 196 5.97 1.54 -1.37
CA ALA A 196 5.72 0.10 -1.31
C ALA A 196 6.52 -0.68 -2.37
N VAL A 197 6.85 -0.04 -3.50
CA VAL A 197 7.57 -0.66 -4.61
C VAL A 197 8.92 0.02 -4.81
N LYS A 198 9.97 -0.79 -4.92
CA LYS A 198 11.34 -0.36 -5.16
C LYS A 198 11.94 -1.12 -6.33
N ALA A 199 12.88 -0.53 -7.04
CA ALA A 199 13.57 -1.14 -8.17
C ALA A 199 15.09 -1.05 -8.00
N LEU A 200 15.76 -2.18 -8.06
CA LEU A 200 17.20 -2.24 -8.28
C LEU A 200 17.44 -2.27 -9.78
N VAL A 201 17.99 -1.19 -10.32
CA VAL A 201 18.29 -1.05 -11.74
C VAL A 201 19.80 -1.18 -11.92
N LYS A 202 20.22 -2.06 -12.85
CA LYS A 202 21.64 -2.24 -13.19
C LYS A 202 21.87 -2.16 -14.69
N ASP A 203 23.07 -1.71 -15.07
CA ASP A 203 23.55 -1.80 -16.44
C ASP A 203 23.99 -3.25 -16.78
N ALA A 204 24.43 -3.45 -18.02
CA ALA A 204 24.85 -4.78 -18.49
C ALA A 204 26.11 -5.31 -17.78
N ALA A 205 26.91 -4.43 -17.16
CA ALA A 205 28.09 -4.79 -16.38
C ALA A 205 27.76 -5.06 -14.89
N GLY A 206 26.51 -4.89 -14.48
CA GLY A 206 26.05 -5.11 -13.10
C GLY A 206 26.19 -3.89 -12.18
N ASN A 207 26.59 -2.73 -12.70
CA ASN A 207 26.69 -1.50 -11.91
C ASN A 207 25.29 -0.97 -11.59
N LYS A 208 25.09 -0.47 -10.36
CA LYS A 208 23.83 0.14 -9.95
C LYS A 208 23.63 1.49 -10.65
N LEU A 209 22.44 1.72 -11.20
CA LEU A 209 22.07 3.02 -11.72
C LEU A 209 21.55 3.89 -10.58
N THR A 210 22.34 4.88 -10.20
CA THR A 210 22.02 5.86 -9.14
C THR A 210 21.31 7.11 -9.66
N THR A 211 21.03 7.15 -10.97
CA THR A 211 20.42 8.27 -11.67
C THR A 211 19.47 7.75 -12.75
N GLY A 212 18.70 8.67 -13.36
CA GLY A 212 17.66 8.34 -14.33
C GLY A 212 16.34 7.97 -13.66
N THR A 213 15.34 7.69 -14.49
CA THR A 213 13.97 7.40 -14.06
C THR A 213 13.51 6.10 -14.69
N VAL A 214 12.92 5.24 -13.86
CA VAL A 214 12.13 4.09 -14.31
C VAL A 214 10.67 4.35 -13.96
N TYR A 215 9.75 3.58 -14.53
CA TYR A 215 8.31 3.84 -14.43
C TYR A 215 7.58 2.58 -13.99
N ALA A 216 6.75 2.69 -12.95
CA ALA A 216 5.87 1.62 -12.52
C ALA A 216 4.53 1.70 -13.25
N TYR A 217 3.98 0.54 -13.61
CA TYR A 217 2.73 0.38 -14.35
C TYR A 217 1.84 -0.61 -13.62
N SER A 218 0.64 -0.15 -13.26
CA SER A 218 -0.44 -1.04 -12.83
C SER A 218 -1.10 -1.74 -14.01
N SER A 219 -1.45 -3.00 -13.78
CA SER A 219 -2.29 -3.82 -14.66
C SER A 219 -3.78 -3.49 -14.53
N ASP A 220 -4.20 -2.91 -13.40
CA ASP A 220 -5.58 -2.51 -13.14
C ASP A 220 -5.61 -1.19 -12.37
N THR A 221 -5.97 -0.11 -13.07
CA THR A 221 -6.06 1.25 -12.52
C THR A 221 -7.28 1.47 -11.63
N ALA A 222 -8.24 0.54 -11.60
CA ALA A 222 -9.35 0.57 -10.65
C ALA A 222 -8.92 0.08 -9.25
N VAL A 223 -7.83 -0.67 -9.16
CA VAL A 223 -7.28 -1.22 -7.91
C VAL A 223 -6.03 -0.45 -7.45
N ILE A 224 -5.08 -0.20 -8.35
CA ILE A 224 -3.91 0.68 -8.12
C ILE A 224 -3.87 1.72 -9.23
N SER A 225 -4.18 2.97 -8.92
CA SER A 225 -4.51 4.00 -9.92
C SER A 225 -3.35 4.47 -10.80
N ASP A 226 -2.11 4.15 -10.44
CA ASP A 226 -0.92 4.66 -11.12
C ASP A 226 -0.51 3.83 -12.33
N SER A 227 -0.47 4.47 -13.51
CA SER A 227 0.09 3.89 -14.73
C SER A 227 0.28 4.97 -15.82
N PRO A 228 1.51 5.40 -16.18
CA PRO A 228 2.79 5.17 -15.50
C PRO A 228 3.01 6.12 -14.30
N VAL A 229 3.79 5.69 -13.30
CA VAL A 229 4.36 6.57 -12.27
C VAL A 229 5.88 6.55 -12.29
N ALA A 230 6.50 7.73 -12.23
CA ALA A 230 7.95 7.87 -12.19
C ALA A 230 8.52 7.38 -10.85
N CYS A 231 9.57 6.57 -10.92
CA CYS A 231 10.33 6.11 -9.77
C CYS A 231 11.69 6.82 -9.77
N THR A 232 12.07 7.38 -8.62
CA THR A 232 13.30 8.16 -8.47
C THR A 232 14.28 7.45 -7.54
N TYR A 233 15.57 7.61 -7.81
CA TYR A 233 16.61 7.02 -6.97
C TYR A 233 16.59 7.65 -5.57
N SER A 234 16.43 6.79 -4.56
CA SER A 234 16.53 7.15 -3.14
C SER A 234 17.89 6.70 -2.61
N THR A 235 18.68 7.64 -2.12
CA THR A 235 19.96 7.34 -1.43
C THR A 235 19.73 6.57 -0.13
N THR A 236 18.58 6.76 0.53
CA THR A 236 18.18 6.03 1.74
C THR A 236 18.00 4.53 1.49
N TYR A 237 17.37 4.16 0.38
CA TYR A 237 17.13 2.76 0.02
C TYR A 237 18.18 2.18 -0.94
N ALA A 238 19.07 3.03 -1.48
CA ALA A 238 20.00 2.70 -2.55
C ALA A 238 19.34 2.06 -3.79
N MET A 239 18.11 2.50 -4.09
CA MET A 239 17.22 1.94 -5.12
C MET A 239 16.24 3.01 -5.64
N HIS A 240 15.62 2.76 -6.80
CA HIS A 240 14.53 3.60 -7.32
C HIS A 240 13.24 3.31 -6.57
N ALA A 241 12.65 4.30 -5.89
CA ALA A 241 11.40 4.15 -5.17
C ALA A 241 10.24 4.69 -6.00
N CYS A 242 9.14 3.94 -6.05
CA CYS A 242 7.92 4.33 -6.75
C CYS A 242 6.83 4.62 -5.71
N ALA A 243 6.25 5.82 -5.76
CA ALA A 243 5.06 6.13 -4.98
C ALA A 243 3.84 5.60 -5.74
N ILE A 244 3.19 4.56 -5.22
CA ILE A 244 1.94 4.04 -5.77
C ILE A 244 0.77 4.43 -4.85
N THR A 245 -0.42 4.49 -5.43
CA THR A 245 -1.67 4.94 -4.86
C THR A 245 -2.69 3.83 -5.05
N THR A 246 -3.23 3.35 -3.94
CA THR A 246 -4.28 2.33 -3.92
C THR A 246 -5.64 3.00 -4.14
N ALA A 247 -6.42 2.47 -5.08
CA ALA A 247 -7.71 3.03 -5.46
C ALA A 247 -8.86 2.32 -4.74
N ASP A 248 -8.96 0.99 -4.86
CA ASP A 248 -9.96 0.19 -4.14
C ASP A 248 -9.59 -1.29 -4.02
N THR A 249 -10.47 -2.09 -3.41
CA THR A 249 -10.25 -3.52 -3.20
C THR A 249 -10.09 -4.25 -4.53
N GLY A 250 -9.05 -5.08 -4.62
CA GLY A 250 -8.87 -6.03 -5.69
C GLY A 250 -7.45 -6.56 -5.73
N THR A 251 -7.10 -7.18 -6.85
CA THR A 251 -5.74 -7.63 -7.12
C THR A 251 -5.20 -6.93 -8.35
N ALA A 252 -4.00 -6.36 -8.24
CA ALA A 252 -3.31 -5.74 -9.37
C ALA A 252 -1.83 -6.07 -9.30
N SER A 253 -1.22 -6.30 -10.45
CA SER A 253 0.23 -6.43 -10.57
C SER A 253 0.89 -5.12 -11.01
N ILE A 254 2.05 -4.81 -10.43
CA ILE A 254 2.96 -3.75 -10.85
C ILE A 254 4.12 -4.31 -11.66
N THR A 255 4.41 -3.70 -12.80
CA THR A 255 5.67 -3.90 -13.55
C THR A 255 6.46 -2.61 -13.59
N ILE A 256 7.79 -2.69 -13.48
CA ILE A 256 8.68 -1.52 -13.57
C ILE A 256 9.42 -1.57 -14.90
N ARG A 257 9.45 -0.44 -15.60
CA ARG A 257 9.93 -0.33 -16.98
C ARG A 257 10.90 0.82 -17.15
N ASN A 258 11.78 0.74 -18.15
CA ASN A 258 12.80 1.76 -18.40
C ASN A 258 12.29 3.02 -19.14
N LYS A 259 11.01 3.09 -19.50
CA LYS A 259 10.38 4.22 -20.20
C LYS A 259 8.94 4.45 -19.75
N ALA A 260 8.48 5.70 -19.88
CA ALA A 260 7.12 6.16 -19.56
C ALA A 260 6.05 5.71 -20.56
N THR A 261 6.46 5.19 -21.72
CA THR A 261 5.54 4.64 -22.71
C THR A 261 5.87 3.17 -22.95
N VAL A 262 4.88 2.30 -22.74
CA VAL A 262 4.99 0.83 -22.88
C VAL A 262 5.62 0.42 -24.21
N SER A 263 5.19 1.00 -25.32
CA SER A 263 5.68 0.67 -26.67
C SER A 263 7.15 1.02 -26.91
N THR A 264 7.69 1.97 -26.15
CA THR A 264 9.11 2.39 -26.23
C THR A 264 9.99 1.72 -25.19
N SER A 265 9.39 0.96 -24.26
CA SER A 265 10.10 0.26 -23.20
C SER A 265 10.77 -0.98 -23.77
N THR A 266 12.06 -1.13 -23.49
CA THR A 266 12.86 -2.28 -23.94
C THR A 266 13.18 -3.25 -22.81
N ILE A 267 13.03 -2.83 -21.55
CA ILE A 267 13.34 -3.63 -20.36
C ILE A 267 12.21 -3.45 -19.36
N ALA A 268 11.77 -4.57 -18.78
CA ALA A 268 10.78 -4.61 -17.72
C ALA A 268 11.24 -5.56 -16.61
N SER A 269 10.78 -5.32 -15.38
CA SER A 269 10.85 -6.28 -14.28
C SER A 269 9.82 -7.39 -14.45
N ASP A 270 9.96 -8.45 -13.66
CA ASP A 270 8.86 -9.35 -13.37
C ASP A 270 7.69 -8.59 -12.71
N ALA A 271 6.48 -9.13 -12.87
CA ALA A 271 5.27 -8.56 -12.29
C ALA A 271 5.19 -8.88 -10.79
N LEU A 272 5.03 -7.84 -9.98
CA LEU A 272 4.77 -7.95 -8.54
C LEU A 272 3.26 -7.91 -8.31
N SER A 273 2.67 -8.96 -7.74
CA SER A 273 1.24 -9.01 -7.48
C SER A 273 0.90 -8.42 -6.11
N PHE A 274 -0.12 -7.57 -6.06
CA PHE A 274 -0.63 -6.94 -4.86
C PHE A 274 -2.10 -7.25 -4.67
N THR A 275 -2.49 -7.42 -3.41
CA THR A 275 -3.86 -7.47 -2.94
C THR A 275 -4.15 -6.19 -2.19
N VAL A 276 -5.02 -5.36 -2.74
CA VAL A 276 -5.48 -4.12 -2.10
C VAL A 276 -6.73 -4.43 -1.29
N ARG A 277 -6.73 -4.01 -0.03
CA ARG A 277 -7.90 -4.06 0.86
C ARG A 277 -8.50 -2.66 0.95
N GLY A 278 -9.71 -2.51 0.44
CA GLY A 278 -10.43 -1.25 0.38
C GLY A 278 -11.85 -1.36 0.88
N THR A 279 -12.69 -0.48 0.35
CA THR A 279 -14.06 -0.23 0.83
C THR A 279 -15.14 -0.86 -0.02
N LEU A 280 -14.79 -1.36 -1.22
CA LEU A 280 -15.76 -1.97 -2.14
C LEU A 280 -16.36 -3.24 -1.52
N VAL A 281 -17.70 -3.26 -1.42
CA VAL A 281 -18.48 -4.37 -0.87
C VAL A 281 -18.97 -5.25 -2.01
N LYS A 282 -18.78 -6.57 -1.89
CA LYS A 282 -19.25 -7.55 -2.86
C LYS A 282 -20.37 -8.42 -2.34
N SER A 283 -20.31 -8.81 -1.07
CA SER A 283 -21.31 -9.67 -0.46
C SER A 283 -21.63 -9.22 0.95
N VAL A 284 -22.87 -9.44 1.37
CA VAL A 284 -23.33 -9.20 2.73
C VAL A 284 -23.98 -10.45 3.29
N THR A 285 -23.78 -10.67 4.59
CA THR A 285 -24.63 -11.54 5.39
C THR A 285 -25.41 -10.72 6.39
N ALA A 286 -26.67 -11.10 6.62
CA ALA A 286 -27.53 -10.47 7.60
C ALA A 286 -28.29 -11.52 8.40
N SER A 287 -28.41 -11.31 9.71
CA SER A 287 -29.08 -12.23 10.62
C SER A 287 -29.71 -11.51 11.79
N PHE A 288 -30.88 -11.97 12.19
CA PHE A 288 -31.48 -11.65 13.48
C PHE A 288 -30.88 -12.54 14.58
N ASP A 289 -30.95 -12.10 15.84
CA ASP A 289 -30.50 -12.89 17.00
C ASP A 289 -31.41 -14.09 17.31
N LYS A 290 -32.66 -14.06 16.82
CA LYS A 290 -33.64 -15.15 16.93
C LYS A 290 -34.40 -15.29 15.61
N THR A 291 -35.12 -16.39 15.47
CA THR A 291 -36.00 -16.66 14.33
C THR A 291 -37.46 -16.30 14.60
N SER A 292 -37.85 -16.12 15.86
CA SER A 292 -39.22 -15.83 16.28
C SER A 292 -39.26 -14.81 17.41
N TYR A 293 -40.23 -13.90 17.36
CA TYR A 293 -40.39 -12.77 18.27
C TYR A 293 -41.87 -12.52 18.58
N ALA A 294 -42.18 -11.93 19.74
CA ALA A 294 -43.48 -11.35 20.00
C ALA A 294 -43.64 -9.99 19.27
N PRO A 295 -44.87 -9.51 19.04
CA PRO A 295 -45.09 -8.16 18.51
C PRO A 295 -44.38 -7.09 19.33
N GLY A 296 -43.64 -6.20 18.67
CA GLY A 296 -42.88 -5.13 19.35
C GLY A 296 -41.66 -5.59 20.16
N GLU A 297 -41.30 -6.89 20.15
CA GLU A 297 -40.11 -7.37 20.84
C GLU A 297 -38.84 -6.77 20.20
N LYS A 298 -37.83 -6.50 21.04
CA LYS A 298 -36.50 -6.09 20.57
C LYS A 298 -35.85 -7.23 19.81
N ALA A 299 -35.29 -6.91 18.65
CA ALA A 299 -34.46 -7.79 17.86
C ALA A 299 -33.12 -7.13 17.55
N VAL A 300 -32.08 -7.95 17.51
CA VAL A 300 -30.74 -7.52 17.15
C VAL A 300 -30.46 -7.99 15.73
N LEU A 301 -30.35 -7.04 14.80
CA LEU A 301 -29.95 -7.31 13.43
C LEU A 301 -28.44 -7.09 13.30
N THR A 302 -27.74 -8.12 12.84
CA THR A 302 -26.31 -8.06 12.54
C THR A 302 -26.10 -8.12 11.04
N VAL A 303 -25.37 -7.16 10.49
CA VAL A 303 -25.01 -7.07 9.07
C VAL A 303 -23.50 -7.09 8.93
N ASN A 304 -22.97 -8.01 8.12
CA ASN A 304 -21.55 -8.13 7.83
C ASN A 304 -21.29 -8.02 6.34
N ALA A 305 -20.49 -7.04 5.95
CA ALA A 305 -20.01 -6.83 4.60
C ALA A 305 -18.65 -7.48 4.39
N LYS A 306 -18.48 -8.03 3.17
CA LYS A 306 -17.23 -8.58 2.68
C LYS A 306 -16.86 -7.95 1.35
N ASP A 307 -15.56 -7.81 1.13
CA ASP A 307 -15.01 -7.23 -0.08
C ASP A 307 -15.07 -8.21 -1.28
N VAL A 308 -14.61 -7.78 -2.45
CA VAL A 308 -14.57 -8.61 -3.68
C VAL A 308 -13.70 -9.87 -3.57
N LEU A 309 -12.87 -9.96 -2.52
CA LEU A 309 -12.00 -11.10 -2.24
C LEU A 309 -12.51 -11.93 -1.04
N GLY A 310 -13.68 -11.59 -0.47
CA GLY A 310 -14.27 -12.28 0.68
C GLY A 310 -13.69 -11.90 2.05
N ASN A 311 -12.82 -10.87 2.12
CA ASN A 311 -12.24 -10.40 3.37
C ASN A 311 -13.17 -9.39 4.07
N THR A 312 -12.89 -9.12 5.34
CA THR A 312 -13.55 -7.98 6.02
C THR A 312 -13.16 -6.68 5.34
N ILE A 313 -14.10 -5.73 5.27
CA ILE A 313 -13.85 -4.41 4.70
C ILE A 313 -12.77 -3.68 5.53
N ASP A 314 -11.89 -2.97 4.84
CA ASP A 314 -10.86 -2.13 5.46
C ASP A 314 -11.12 -0.65 5.12
N GLY A 315 -11.28 0.17 6.16
CA GLY A 315 -11.67 1.58 6.03
C GLY A 315 -13.18 1.85 6.14
N ALA A 316 -13.52 3.15 6.17
CA ALA A 316 -14.89 3.62 6.37
C ALA A 316 -15.71 3.57 5.09
N ILE A 317 -16.91 2.98 5.16
CA ILE A 317 -17.85 2.93 4.04
C ILE A 317 -18.80 4.12 4.16
N THR A 318 -18.58 5.16 3.34
CA THR A 318 -19.32 6.43 3.42
C THR A 318 -20.69 6.42 2.76
N ASN A 319 -21.00 5.41 1.95
CA ASN A 319 -22.28 5.27 1.26
C ASN A 319 -23.16 4.23 1.94
N ALA A 320 -24.46 4.51 1.95
CA ALA A 320 -25.49 3.61 2.47
C ALA A 320 -25.85 2.52 1.45
N PHE A 321 -26.20 1.35 1.96
CA PHE A 321 -26.92 0.32 1.21
C PHE A 321 -28.44 0.57 1.25
N VAL A 322 -29.19 -0.15 0.42
CA VAL A 322 -30.66 -0.02 0.35
C VAL A 322 -31.30 -1.12 1.18
N ILE A 323 -32.29 -0.75 2.00
CA ILE A 323 -33.15 -1.69 2.71
C ILE A 323 -34.58 -1.56 2.22
N THR A 324 -35.20 -2.72 1.99
CA THR A 324 -36.64 -2.84 1.77
C THR A 324 -37.18 -3.92 2.70
N GLN A 325 -38.39 -3.71 3.20
CA GLN A 325 -39.07 -4.61 4.13
C GLN A 325 -40.55 -4.73 3.75
N ASP A 326 -41.12 -5.92 3.92
CA ASP A 326 -42.54 -6.19 3.68
C ASP A 326 -43.46 -5.69 4.82
N LYS A 327 -42.91 -5.56 6.02
CA LYS A 327 -43.56 -5.01 7.23
C LYS A 327 -42.65 -3.99 7.88
N SER A 328 -43.21 -2.87 8.34
CA SER A 328 -42.45 -1.85 9.07
C SER A 328 -42.09 -2.31 10.48
N PHE A 329 -40.88 -1.97 10.92
CA PHE A 329 -40.52 -2.04 12.33
C PHE A 329 -41.44 -1.16 13.18
N SER A 330 -41.69 -1.55 14.43
CA SER A 330 -42.51 -0.75 15.33
C SER A 330 -41.73 0.44 15.91
N THR A 331 -42.42 1.56 16.15
CA THR A 331 -41.84 2.74 16.78
C THR A 331 -41.77 2.57 18.30
N SER A 332 -40.58 2.60 18.87
CA SER A 332 -40.37 2.84 20.31
C SER A 332 -39.90 4.29 20.49
N ALA A 333 -40.37 4.98 21.54
CA ALA A 333 -40.38 6.44 21.74
C ALA A 333 -39.02 7.20 21.69
N THR A 334 -37.91 6.59 21.29
CA THR A 334 -36.56 7.18 21.33
C THR A 334 -35.67 6.96 20.10
N ARG A 335 -36.06 6.17 19.10
CA ARG A 335 -35.31 6.02 17.83
C ARG A 335 -36.28 5.90 16.64
N SER A 336 -35.90 6.52 15.53
CA SER A 336 -36.63 6.43 14.25
C SER A 336 -36.92 4.98 13.86
N ALA A 337 -38.08 4.74 13.24
CA ALA A 337 -38.56 3.44 12.74
C ALA A 337 -37.67 2.84 11.65
N ASP A 338 -36.83 3.65 11.03
CA ASP A 338 -36.01 3.26 9.89
C ASP A 338 -34.57 2.99 10.34
N PHE A 339 -34.14 1.74 10.18
CA PHE A 339 -32.73 1.39 10.22
C PHE A 339 -31.97 2.35 9.30
N THR A 340 -31.03 3.12 9.86
CA THR A 340 -30.20 4.04 9.07
C THR A 340 -28.99 3.26 8.57
N PRO A 341 -28.89 2.95 7.27
CA PRO A 341 -27.84 2.08 6.74
C PRO A 341 -26.46 2.76 6.78
N TYR A 342 -25.56 2.32 7.67
CA TYR A 342 -24.19 2.81 7.67
C TYR A 342 -23.18 1.89 8.39
N LEU A 343 -22.30 1.26 7.61
CA LEU A 343 -21.24 0.40 8.11
C LEU A 343 -19.90 1.14 8.16
N ALA A 344 -19.55 1.70 9.32
CA ALA A 344 -18.23 2.34 9.49
C ALA A 344 -17.05 1.37 9.31
N THR A 345 -17.24 0.08 9.61
CA THR A 345 -16.15 -0.92 9.69
C THR A 345 -16.47 -2.23 8.97
N GLY A 346 -17.47 -2.23 8.08
CA GLY A 346 -17.92 -3.45 7.39
C GLY A 346 -18.65 -4.48 8.27
N SER A 347 -18.87 -4.18 9.56
CA SER A 347 -19.75 -4.96 10.44
C SER A 347 -20.53 -4.00 11.33
N GLU A 348 -21.84 -4.19 11.44
CA GLU A 348 -22.72 -3.36 12.25
C GLU A 348 -23.78 -4.25 12.89
N THR A 349 -24.02 -3.98 14.16
CA THR A 349 -25.09 -4.57 14.94
C THR A 349 -26.02 -3.46 15.38
N THR A 350 -27.30 -3.61 15.09
CA THR A 350 -28.33 -2.61 15.37
C THR A 350 -29.48 -3.26 16.13
N VAL A 351 -30.19 -2.46 16.92
CA VAL A 351 -31.42 -2.89 17.59
C VAL A 351 -32.60 -2.34 16.81
N VAL A 352 -33.49 -3.24 16.42
CA VAL A 352 -34.80 -2.93 15.81
C VAL A 352 -35.92 -3.47 16.70
N TYR A 353 -37.14 -2.99 16.49
CA TYR A 353 -38.33 -3.50 17.19
C TYR A 353 -39.25 -4.17 16.18
N MET A 354 -39.62 -5.41 16.46
CA MET A 354 -40.42 -6.22 15.55
C MET A 354 -41.79 -5.59 15.26
N PRO A 355 -42.39 -5.84 14.08
CA PRO A 355 -43.72 -5.34 13.74
C PRO A 355 -44.76 -5.56 14.85
N SER A 356 -45.73 -4.65 14.95
CA SER A 356 -46.83 -4.75 15.94
C SER A 356 -47.89 -5.78 15.56
N ALA A 357 -47.85 -6.33 14.35
CA ALA A 357 -48.75 -7.36 13.87
C ALA A 357 -47.96 -8.65 13.56
N GLY A 358 -48.58 -9.80 13.83
CA GLY A 358 -48.02 -11.11 13.53
C GLY A 358 -47.71 -11.35 12.05
N GLY A 359 -46.95 -12.42 11.80
CA GLY A 359 -46.56 -12.91 10.49
C GLY A 359 -45.06 -12.83 10.22
N THR A 360 -44.65 -13.31 9.06
CA THR A 360 -43.25 -13.27 8.64
C THR A 360 -42.86 -11.85 8.21
N LEU A 361 -41.75 -11.36 8.77
CA LEU A 361 -41.01 -10.18 8.33
C LEU A 361 -39.92 -10.64 7.36
N THR A 362 -39.87 -10.03 6.19
CA THR A 362 -38.85 -10.21 5.16
C THR A 362 -38.10 -8.90 4.96
N LEU A 363 -36.81 -8.90 5.27
CA LEU A 363 -35.90 -7.78 5.05
C LEU A 363 -34.98 -8.10 3.87
N THR A 364 -34.95 -7.22 2.88
CA THR A 364 -34.02 -7.30 1.74
C THR A 364 -33.00 -6.18 1.83
N ILE A 365 -31.73 -6.54 1.87
CA ILE A 365 -30.58 -5.65 1.83
C ILE A 365 -30.00 -5.72 0.41
N ALA A 366 -30.06 -4.60 -0.31
CA ALA A 366 -29.64 -4.50 -1.71
C ALA A 366 -28.52 -3.48 -1.91
N GLY A 367 -27.82 -3.60 -3.04
CA GLY A 367 -26.75 -2.68 -3.42
C GLY A 367 -27.29 -1.26 -3.54
N GLY A 368 -26.50 -0.31 -3.04
CA GLY A 368 -26.75 1.13 -3.15
C GLY A 368 -25.81 1.77 -4.18
N THR A 369 -25.30 2.95 -3.85
CA THR A 369 -24.29 3.65 -4.65
C THR A 369 -22.88 3.46 -4.08
N GLY A 370 -21.87 3.92 -4.83
CA GLY A 370 -20.48 3.93 -4.37
C GLY A 370 -19.95 2.52 -4.07
N ALA A 371 -19.53 2.30 -2.83
CA ALA A 371 -18.97 1.03 -2.36
C ALA A 371 -19.93 -0.17 -2.49
N TRP A 372 -21.23 0.07 -2.65
CA TRP A 372 -22.27 -0.96 -2.63
C TRP A 372 -22.81 -1.32 -4.03
N LYS A 373 -22.36 -0.63 -5.08
CA LYS A 373 -22.96 -0.69 -6.42
C LYS A 373 -22.98 -2.10 -7.03
N ASP A 374 -22.00 -2.93 -6.70
CA ASP A 374 -21.79 -4.27 -7.29
C ASP A 374 -22.19 -5.40 -6.32
N MET A 375 -22.84 -5.07 -5.20
CA MET A 375 -23.29 -6.02 -4.19
C MET A 375 -24.57 -6.74 -4.65
N ALA A 376 -24.58 -8.07 -4.52
CA ALA A 376 -25.81 -8.86 -4.68
C ALA A 376 -26.75 -8.67 -3.48
N ALA A 377 -28.05 -8.60 -3.73
CA ALA A 377 -29.04 -8.47 -2.67
C ALA A 377 -29.10 -9.74 -1.80
N VAL A 378 -29.34 -9.55 -0.49
CA VAL A 378 -29.53 -10.63 0.49
C VAL A 378 -30.85 -10.44 1.22
N THR A 379 -31.56 -11.54 1.45
CA THR A 379 -32.83 -11.56 2.17
C THR A 379 -32.67 -12.27 3.51
N VAL A 380 -33.24 -11.69 4.57
CA VAL A 380 -33.32 -12.31 5.90
C VAL A 380 -34.75 -12.24 6.40
N THR A 381 -35.20 -13.30 7.08
CA THR A 381 -36.57 -13.43 7.57
C THR A 381 -36.61 -13.64 9.08
N ALA A 382 -37.64 -13.11 9.73
CA ALA A 382 -37.99 -13.41 11.12
C ALA A 382 -39.51 -13.57 11.25
N ASN A 383 -39.97 -14.41 12.18
CA ASN A 383 -41.40 -14.60 12.40
C ASN A 383 -41.87 -13.79 13.62
N VAL A 384 -42.97 -13.06 13.47
CA VAL A 384 -43.66 -12.38 14.57
C VAL A 384 -44.86 -13.23 14.98
N VAL A 385 -44.85 -13.73 16.20
CA VAL A 385 -45.89 -14.61 16.75
C VAL A 385 -46.66 -13.86 17.83
N ASP A 386 -47.92 -13.55 17.55
CA ASP A 386 -48.82 -12.91 18.49
C ASP A 386 -49.62 -13.98 19.25
N ALA A 387 -48.97 -14.62 20.21
CA ALA A 387 -49.58 -15.69 20.99
C ALA A 387 -50.85 -15.25 21.74
N THR A 388 -50.96 -13.95 22.08
CA THR A 388 -52.15 -13.38 22.72
C THR A 388 -53.32 -13.29 21.76
N LYS A 389 -53.09 -12.83 20.53
CA LYS A 389 -54.12 -12.84 19.48
C LYS A 389 -54.49 -14.26 19.09
N ASP A 390 -53.51 -15.14 18.90
CA ASP A 390 -53.75 -16.53 18.55
C ASP A 390 -54.63 -17.23 19.61
N ALA A 391 -54.37 -16.98 20.90
CA ALA A 391 -55.18 -17.49 22.00
C ALA A 391 -56.59 -16.87 22.04
N ALA A 392 -56.73 -15.58 21.73
CA ALA A 392 -58.02 -14.90 21.67
C ALA A 392 -58.90 -15.39 20.50
N ASP A 393 -58.30 -15.59 19.32
CA ASP A 393 -58.95 -16.13 18.14
C ASP A 393 -59.42 -17.57 18.45
N ALA A 394 -58.55 -18.41 19.03
CA ALA A 394 -58.91 -19.78 19.44
C ALA A 394 -60.02 -19.83 20.50
N ALA A 395 -60.03 -18.90 21.47
CA ALA A 395 -61.10 -18.80 22.46
C ALA A 395 -62.43 -18.35 21.83
N THR A 396 -62.37 -17.49 20.82
CA THR A 396 -63.54 -17.06 20.05
C THR A 396 -64.11 -18.21 19.24
N ASP A 397 -63.27 -18.96 18.53
CA ASP A 397 -63.68 -20.15 17.78
C ASP A 397 -64.32 -21.19 18.70
N ALA A 398 -63.74 -21.45 19.87
CA ALA A 398 -64.31 -22.37 20.87
C ALA A 398 -65.67 -21.88 21.42
N ALA A 399 -65.85 -20.56 21.59
CA ALA A 399 -67.13 -20.00 22.04
C ALA A 399 -68.22 -20.08 20.96
N LEU A 400 -67.85 -19.91 19.69
CA LEU A 400 -68.75 -20.09 18.55
C LEU A 400 -69.20 -21.56 18.46
N GLU A 401 -68.26 -22.51 18.52
CA GLU A 401 -68.58 -23.95 18.51
C GLU A 401 -69.50 -24.37 19.67
N ALA A 402 -69.28 -23.82 20.87
CA ALA A 402 -70.15 -24.06 22.02
C ALA A 402 -71.56 -23.49 21.83
N THR A 403 -71.68 -22.35 21.15
CA THR A 403 -72.97 -21.73 20.83
C THR A 403 -73.75 -22.57 19.81
N ASP A 404 -73.07 -23.05 18.77
CA ASP A 404 -73.65 -23.94 17.77
C ASP A 404 -74.15 -25.25 18.40
N ALA A 405 -73.37 -25.83 19.32
CA ALA A 405 -73.78 -27.01 20.09
C ALA A 405 -75.01 -26.74 20.99
N ALA A 406 -75.11 -25.56 21.59
CA ALA A 406 -76.26 -25.18 22.42
C ALA A 406 -77.54 -24.98 21.59
N TYR A 407 -77.43 -24.44 20.36
CA TYR A 407 -78.55 -24.38 19.42
C TYR A 407 -78.98 -25.77 18.98
N ALA A 408 -78.04 -26.65 18.63
CA ALA A 408 -78.37 -28.04 18.29
C ALA A 408 -79.07 -28.79 19.44
N ALA A 409 -78.67 -28.55 20.68
CA ALA A 409 -79.33 -29.12 21.85
C ALA A 409 -80.75 -28.57 22.07
N GLN A 410 -80.98 -27.27 21.82
CA GLN A 410 -82.30 -26.66 21.87
C GLN A 410 -83.23 -27.23 20.79
N ASP A 411 -82.74 -27.36 19.56
CA ASP A 411 -83.49 -27.97 18.46
C ASP A 411 -83.87 -29.42 18.79
N ALA A 412 -82.93 -30.20 19.34
CA ALA A 412 -83.20 -31.57 19.77
C ALA A 412 -84.23 -31.64 20.91
N ALA A 413 -84.16 -30.72 21.88
CA ALA A 413 -85.14 -30.65 22.97
C ALA A 413 -86.53 -30.25 22.46
N GLN A 414 -86.61 -29.34 21.49
CA GLN A 414 -87.87 -28.94 20.86
C GLN A 414 -88.49 -30.09 20.07
N LEU A 415 -87.69 -30.82 19.27
CA LEU A 415 -88.15 -32.03 18.58
C LEU A 415 -88.66 -33.11 19.55
N ALA A 416 -88.00 -33.27 20.71
CA ALA A 416 -88.44 -34.20 21.73
C ALA A 416 -89.77 -33.75 22.38
N ALA A 417 -89.97 -32.46 22.61
CA ALA A 417 -91.23 -31.91 23.11
C ALA A 417 -92.37 -32.11 22.11
N GLU A 418 -92.14 -31.81 20.82
CA GLU A 418 -93.11 -32.06 19.75
C GLU A 418 -93.47 -33.54 19.64
N ALA A 419 -92.49 -34.45 19.82
CA ALA A 419 -92.74 -35.88 19.86
C ALA A 419 -93.56 -36.32 21.09
N ALA A 420 -93.33 -35.70 22.26
CA ALA A 420 -94.09 -35.99 23.47
C ALA A 420 -95.55 -35.47 23.38
N ASP A 421 -95.76 -34.29 22.81
CA ASP A 421 -97.08 -33.74 22.53
C ASP A 421 -97.84 -34.62 21.54
N ALA A 422 -97.17 -35.08 20.48
CA ALA A 422 -97.73 -36.04 19.52
C ALA A 422 -98.12 -37.38 20.18
N ALA A 423 -97.28 -37.89 21.09
CA ALA A 423 -97.60 -39.11 21.84
C ALA A 423 -98.80 -38.92 22.78
N THR A 424 -98.92 -37.76 23.43
CA THR A 424 -100.06 -37.42 24.28
C THR A 424 -101.35 -37.33 23.48
N ALA A 425 -101.33 -36.62 22.34
CA ALA A 425 -102.47 -36.55 21.42
C ALA A 425 -102.90 -37.93 20.93
N ALA A 426 -101.94 -38.82 20.63
CA ALA A 426 -102.24 -40.20 20.25
C ALA A 426 -102.90 -41.00 21.39
N ALA A 427 -102.46 -40.80 22.64
CA ALA A 427 -103.06 -41.45 23.81
C ALA A 427 -104.48 -40.94 24.11
N GLU A 428 -104.73 -39.64 23.97
CA GLU A 428 -106.07 -39.05 24.08
C GLU A 428 -107.01 -39.60 23.00
N ALA A 429 -106.54 -39.68 21.75
CA ALA A 429 -107.31 -40.27 20.65
C ALA A 429 -107.63 -41.75 20.90
N ALA A 430 -106.68 -42.53 21.44
CA ALA A 430 -106.92 -43.91 21.82
C ALA A 430 -107.97 -44.03 22.95
N THR A 431 -107.93 -43.13 23.93
CA THR A 431 -108.91 -43.10 25.03
C THR A 431 -110.30 -42.77 24.52
N ALA A 432 -110.43 -41.77 23.65
CA ALA A 432 -111.70 -41.43 23.00
C ALA A 432 -112.26 -42.62 22.19
N ALA A 433 -111.41 -43.35 21.45
CA ALA A 433 -111.83 -44.54 20.73
C ALA A 433 -112.34 -45.67 21.67
N VAL A 434 -111.74 -45.82 22.85
CA VAL A 434 -112.21 -46.79 23.87
C VAL A 434 -113.56 -46.37 24.46
N GLU A 435 -113.78 -45.08 24.70
CA GLU A 435 -115.06 -44.56 25.20
C GLU A 435 -116.19 -44.71 24.17
N ASP A 436 -115.89 -44.44 22.90
CA ASP A 436 -116.81 -44.72 21.79
C ASP A 436 -117.17 -46.21 21.71
N LEU A 437 -116.17 -47.10 21.84
CA LEU A 437 -116.40 -48.55 21.86
C LEU A 437 -117.26 -48.96 23.06
N ALA A 438 -117.00 -48.42 24.25
CA ALA A 438 -117.81 -48.69 25.44
C ALA A 438 -119.26 -48.26 25.25
N THR A 439 -119.49 -47.11 24.61
CA THR A 439 -120.83 -46.61 24.28
C THR A 439 -121.54 -47.54 23.28
N GLN A 440 -120.85 -47.99 22.23
CA GLN A 440 -121.38 -48.97 21.27
C GLN A 440 -121.74 -50.31 21.93
N VAL A 441 -120.89 -50.83 22.81
CA VAL A 441 -121.15 -52.06 23.58
C VAL A 441 -122.37 -51.89 24.49
N ALA A 442 -122.49 -50.75 25.18
CA ALA A 442 -123.66 -50.46 26.01
C ALA A 442 -124.96 -50.41 25.19
N SER A 443 -124.94 -49.80 24.00
CA SER A 443 -126.08 -49.81 23.06
C SER A 443 -126.46 -51.23 22.65
N LEU A 444 -125.48 -52.09 22.33
CA LEU A 444 -125.73 -53.47 21.94
C LEU A 444 -126.40 -54.28 23.07
N PHE A 445 -125.99 -54.05 24.33
CA PHE A 445 -126.64 -54.68 25.48
C PHE A 445 -128.08 -54.20 25.69
N ALA A 446 -128.38 -52.94 25.38
CA ALA A 446 -129.74 -52.40 25.46
C ALA A 446 -130.67 -53.02 24.41
N ASP A 447 -130.17 -53.31 23.21
CA ASP A 447 -130.94 -53.95 22.12
C ASP A 447 -131.24 -55.45 22.37
N LEU A 448 -130.61 -56.06 23.38
CA LEU A 448 -130.75 -57.48 23.75
C LEU A 448 -131.78 -57.74 24.87
N GLN A 449 -132.33 -56.68 25.49
CA GLN A 449 -133.44 -56.73 26.47
C GLN A 449 -134.75 -56.34 25.80
#